data_AF-A0A2T2Y319-F1
#
_entry.id   AF-A0A2T2Y319-F1
#
_cell.length_a   1.000
_cell.length_b   1.000
_cell.length_c   1.000
_cell.angle_alpha   90.00
_cell.angle_beta   90.00
_cell.angle_gamma   90.00
#
_symmetry.space_group_name_H-M   'P 1'
#
loop_
_entity.id
_entity.type
_entity.pdbx_description
1 polymer ?
#
loop_
_entity_poly.entity_id
_entity_poly.type
_entity_poly.pdbx_seq_one_letter_code
_entity_poly.pdbx_strand_id
1 'polypeptide(L)'
;MKKRMVAAALMGASLLAVTLASAQAVTQYTQVAKKRAYHGFGITVTRAGDAVRVNGEAARKQEYSADADVFVHGPYRIVFHKRTGKVRLMKNGTYLGVLKSR
;
A
#
# COMPACT_ATOMS: atom_id res chain seq x y z
N MET A 1 -9.79 -76.21 -22.56
CA MET A 1 -8.54 -75.65 -22.00
C MET A 1 -8.20 -74.31 -22.66
N LYS A 2 -8.47 -73.18 -22.00
CA LYS A 2 -7.96 -71.82 -22.28
C LYS A 2 -7.95 -71.10 -20.93
N LYS A 3 -6.77 -70.85 -20.34
CA LYS A 3 -6.00 -69.60 -20.35
C LYS A 3 -6.43 -68.61 -19.25
N ARG A 4 -5.38 -68.09 -18.58
CA ARG A 4 -5.24 -66.84 -17.79
C ARG A 4 -5.50 -67.01 -16.29
N MET A 5 -4.47 -66.98 -15.45
CA MET A 5 -3.54 -65.89 -15.08
C MET A 5 -4.10 -64.91 -14.04
N VAL A 6 -3.38 -64.91 -12.92
CA VAL A 6 -2.89 -63.74 -12.16
C VAL A 6 -3.75 -63.22 -11.01
N ALA A 7 -3.22 -63.55 -9.82
CA ALA A 7 -2.99 -62.71 -8.65
C ALA A 7 -4.07 -61.70 -8.27
N ALA A 8 -4.89 -62.15 -7.32
CA ALA A 8 -5.57 -61.27 -6.39
C ALA A 8 -4.63 -60.95 -5.21
N ALA A 9 -4.91 -59.80 -4.62
CA ALA A 9 -4.85 -59.50 -3.19
C ALA A 9 -3.75 -58.54 -2.70
N LEU A 10 -4.24 -57.33 -2.43
CA LEU A 10 -4.11 -56.63 -1.14
C LEU A 10 -2.70 -56.14 -0.77
N MET A 11 -2.41 -54.90 -1.15
CA MET A 11 -1.62 -54.00 -0.29
C MET A 11 -2.50 -52.86 0.17
N GLY A 12 -3.15 -53.07 1.30
CA GLY A 12 -3.74 -52.02 2.11
C GLY A 12 -2.74 -51.56 3.16
N ALA A 13 -2.43 -50.27 3.15
CA ALA A 13 -2.06 -49.51 4.34
C ALA A 13 -2.25 -48.02 4.01
N SER A 14 -3.46 -47.51 4.28
CA SER A 14 -3.69 -46.07 4.38
C SER A 14 -2.89 -45.54 5.56
N LEU A 15 -1.95 -44.64 5.29
CA LEU A 15 -1.33 -43.79 6.31
C LEU A 15 -1.64 -42.34 5.97
N LEU A 16 -2.45 -41.77 6.87
CA LEU A 16 -2.82 -40.37 6.99
C LEU A 16 -1.58 -39.46 6.95
N ALA A 17 -1.58 -38.50 6.03
CA ALA A 17 -0.80 -37.29 6.16
C ALA A 17 -1.56 -36.13 5.51
N VAL A 18 -2.65 -35.71 6.16
CA VAL A 18 -3.18 -34.36 6.02
C VAL A 18 -2.12 -33.42 6.57
N THR A 19 -1.32 -32.80 5.71
CA THR A 19 -0.48 -31.67 6.09
C THR A 19 -1.34 -30.41 6.03
N LEU A 20 -1.99 -30.16 7.17
CA LEU A 20 -2.64 -28.89 7.47
C LEU A 20 -1.64 -27.73 7.39
N ALA A 21 -2.12 -26.66 6.77
CA ALA A 21 -1.47 -25.38 6.67
C ALA A 21 -0.98 -24.86 8.03
N SER A 22 0.22 -24.30 8.02
CA SER A 22 0.58 -23.13 8.82
C SER A 22 1.73 -22.44 8.09
N ALA A 23 1.38 -21.81 6.96
CA ALA A 23 2.21 -20.77 6.39
C ALA A 23 2.42 -19.73 7.49
N GLN A 24 3.65 -19.72 7.99
CA GLN A 24 4.09 -18.92 9.10
C GLN A 24 3.66 -17.47 8.84
N ALA A 25 2.85 -16.94 9.74
CA ALA A 25 2.59 -15.51 9.81
C ALA A 25 3.95 -14.85 10.08
N VAL A 26 4.63 -14.47 9.01
CA VAL A 26 5.74 -13.52 9.07
C VAL A 26 5.09 -12.23 9.52
N THR A 27 5.12 -12.00 10.82
CA THR A 27 4.81 -10.72 11.44
C THR A 27 5.85 -9.75 10.94
N GLN A 28 5.61 -9.24 9.73
CA GLN A 28 6.41 -8.22 9.10
C GLN A 28 6.21 -7.01 10.02
N TYR A 29 7.24 -6.67 10.79
CA TYR A 29 7.35 -5.37 11.47
C TYR A 29 7.47 -4.29 10.39
N THR A 30 6.43 -4.14 9.57
CA THR A 30 6.25 -2.94 8.77
C THR A 30 6.05 -1.85 9.81
N GLN A 31 7.03 -0.96 9.95
CA GLN A 31 6.77 0.32 10.60
C GLN A 31 5.60 0.94 9.85
N VAL A 32 4.40 0.83 10.42
CA VAL A 32 3.18 1.36 9.83
C VAL A 32 3.37 2.86 9.81
N ALA A 33 3.82 3.38 8.67
CA ALA A 33 4.06 4.79 8.51
C ALA A 33 2.76 5.51 8.85
N LYS A 34 2.76 6.29 9.94
CA LYS A 34 1.54 6.92 10.47
C LYS A 34 0.83 7.67 9.35
N LYS A 35 -0.34 7.18 8.96
CA LYS A 35 -1.15 7.79 7.91
C LYS A 35 -1.69 9.12 8.43
N ARG A 36 -1.38 10.21 7.73
CA ARG A 36 -1.92 11.54 8.01
C ARG A 36 -2.87 11.95 6.88
N ALA A 37 -3.95 12.61 7.22
CA ALA A 37 -4.90 13.17 6.28
C ALA A 37 -4.94 14.69 6.43
N TYR A 38 -4.94 15.39 5.29
CA TYR A 38 -4.99 16.84 5.21
C TYR A 38 -6.16 17.22 4.34
N HIS A 39 -6.95 18.19 4.80
CA HIS A 39 -8.20 18.58 4.15
C HIS A 39 -8.21 20.09 3.88
N GLY A 40 -8.88 20.49 2.80
CA GLY A 40 -9.11 21.89 2.45
C GLY A 40 -9.41 22.04 0.96
N PHE A 41 -10.12 23.11 0.60
CA PHE A 41 -10.41 23.47 -0.80
C PHE A 41 -11.10 22.35 -1.60
N GLY A 42 -11.93 21.52 -0.94
CA GLY A 42 -12.59 20.36 -1.56
C GLY A 42 -11.66 19.18 -1.88
N ILE A 43 -10.42 19.20 -1.36
CA ILE A 43 -9.41 18.16 -1.59
C ILE A 43 -9.06 17.45 -0.28
N THR A 44 -8.87 16.14 -0.36
CA THR A 44 -8.30 15.32 0.71
C THR A 44 -6.96 14.76 0.25
N VAL A 45 -5.91 15.05 0.99
CA VAL A 45 -4.58 14.51 0.75
C VAL A 45 -4.24 13.54 1.88
N THR A 46 -3.91 12.29 1.56
CA THR A 46 -3.41 11.33 2.55
C THR A 46 -1.94 11.03 2.30
N ARG A 47 -1.13 11.01 3.37
CA ARG A 47 0.28 10.64 3.31
C ARG A 47 0.58 9.50 4.29
N ALA A 48 1.22 8.45 3.80
CA ALA A 48 1.78 7.36 4.59
C ALA A 48 3.23 7.13 4.14
N GLY A 49 4.19 7.67 4.89
CA GLY A 49 5.60 7.71 4.45
C GLY A 49 5.76 8.53 3.17
N ASP A 50 6.26 7.91 2.11
CA ASP A 50 6.38 8.51 0.77
C ASP A 50 5.16 8.27 -0.13
N ALA A 51 4.19 7.45 0.31
CA ALA A 51 2.95 7.26 -0.44
C ALA A 51 1.99 8.43 -0.18
N VAL A 52 1.75 9.25 -1.20
CA VAL A 52 0.78 10.35 -1.16
C VAL A 52 -0.37 10.06 -2.10
N ARG A 53 -1.60 10.31 -1.64
CA ARG A 53 -2.80 10.24 -2.44
C ARG A 53 -3.58 11.54 -2.38
N VAL A 54 -4.20 11.92 -3.49
CA VAL A 54 -5.09 13.08 -3.63
C VAL A 54 -6.46 12.54 -4.01
N ASN A 55 -7.46 12.79 -3.16
CA ASN A 55 -8.81 12.24 -3.30
C ASN A 55 -8.86 10.71 -3.50
N GLY A 56 -7.90 9.98 -2.93
CA GLY A 56 -7.80 8.52 -3.03
C GLY A 56 -6.89 8.02 -4.17
N GLU A 57 -6.55 8.88 -5.13
CA GLU A 57 -5.69 8.55 -6.26
C GLU A 57 -4.21 8.81 -5.94
N ALA A 58 -3.31 7.97 -6.47
CA ALA A 58 -1.88 8.10 -6.20
C ALA A 58 -1.31 9.38 -6.83
N ALA A 59 -0.54 10.13 -6.03
CA ALA A 59 0.22 11.27 -6.49
C ALA A 59 1.66 10.86 -6.80
N ARG A 60 2.22 11.43 -7.87
CA ARG A 60 3.63 11.22 -8.25
C ARG A 60 4.52 12.16 -7.45
N LYS A 61 5.58 11.62 -6.84
CA LYS A 61 6.66 12.42 -6.24
C LYS A 61 7.43 13.12 -7.37
N GLN A 62 7.54 14.44 -7.30
CA GLN A 62 8.24 15.23 -8.33
C GLN A 62 9.60 15.73 -7.82
N GLU A 63 9.68 16.12 -6.57
CA GLU A 63 10.90 16.73 -6.02
C GLU A 63 11.10 16.33 -4.56
N TYR A 64 12.37 16.09 -4.22
CA TYR A 64 12.83 15.89 -2.85
C TYR A 64 13.94 16.91 -2.57
N SER A 65 13.67 17.85 -1.68
CA SER A 65 14.66 18.79 -1.18
C SER A 65 14.75 18.69 0.35
N ALA A 66 15.81 19.24 0.95
CA ALA A 66 15.98 19.32 2.40
C ALA A 66 14.78 20.04 3.08
N ASP A 67 14.13 20.97 2.37
CA ASP A 67 13.07 21.81 2.92
C ASP A 67 11.65 21.28 2.70
N ALA A 68 11.45 20.50 1.63
CA ALA A 68 10.12 20.04 1.24
C ALA A 68 10.11 18.76 0.40
N ASP A 69 8.99 18.05 0.48
CA ASP A 69 8.62 17.01 -0.48
C ASP A 69 7.48 17.52 -1.36
N VAL A 70 7.62 17.37 -2.67
CA VAL A 70 6.61 17.82 -3.63
C VAL A 70 6.00 16.63 -4.36
N PHE A 71 4.66 16.62 -4.39
CA PHE A 71 3.87 15.64 -5.10
C PHE A 71 2.93 16.33 -6.08
N VAL A 72 2.66 15.66 -7.20
CA VAL A 72 1.76 16.16 -8.25
C VAL A 72 0.74 15.10 -8.60
N HIS A 73 -0.51 15.52 -8.76
CA HIS A 73 -1.60 14.69 -9.23
C HIS A 73 -2.56 15.56 -10.06
N GLY A 74 -2.63 15.30 -11.37
CA GLY A 74 -3.41 16.11 -12.30
C GLY A 74 -3.04 17.61 -12.19
N PRO A 75 -4.02 18.51 -11.96
CA PRO A 75 -3.75 19.94 -11.83
C PRO A 75 -3.14 20.33 -10.47
N TYR A 76 -3.08 19.41 -9.50
CA TYR A 76 -2.71 19.69 -8.14
C TYR A 76 -1.22 19.47 -7.89
N ARG A 77 -0.57 20.46 -7.27
CA ARG A 77 0.78 20.35 -6.70
C ARG A 77 0.67 20.49 -5.18
N ILE A 78 1.22 19.53 -4.46
CA ILE A 78 1.17 19.43 -3.01
C ILE A 78 2.59 19.54 -2.48
N VAL A 79 2.84 20.52 -1.62
CA VAL A 79 4.15 20.79 -1.05
C VAL A 79 4.10 20.54 0.45
N PHE A 80 4.80 19.49 0.90
CA PHE A 80 4.97 19.18 2.32
C PHE A 80 6.23 19.86 2.84
N HIS A 81 6.08 20.93 3.61
CA HIS A 81 7.22 21.62 4.20
C HIS A 81 7.74 20.85 5.42
N LYS A 82 9.00 20.39 5.37
CA LYS A 82 9.61 19.58 6.44
C LYS A 82 9.80 20.38 7.73
N ARG A 83 10.24 21.64 7.62
CA ARG A 83 10.49 22.52 8.78
C ARG A 83 9.23 22.95 9.52
N THR A 84 8.15 23.26 8.79
CA THR A 84 6.93 23.84 9.41
C THR A 84 5.79 22.84 9.57
N GLY A 85 5.89 21.66 8.94
CA GLY A 85 4.80 20.69 8.87
C GLY A 85 3.59 21.13 8.04
N LYS A 86 3.61 22.36 7.49
CA LYS A 86 2.52 22.89 6.67
C LYS A 86 2.47 22.17 5.32
N VAL A 87 1.26 21.91 4.86
CA VAL A 87 1.01 21.31 3.54
C VAL A 87 0.35 22.35 2.66
N ARG A 88 1.07 22.83 1.64
CA ARG A 88 0.53 23.82 0.69
C ARG A 88 -0.10 23.11 -0.50
N LEU A 89 -1.22 23.65 -0.96
CA LEU A 89 -1.93 23.20 -2.16
C LEU A 89 -1.84 24.28 -3.24
N MET A 90 -1.46 23.86 -4.44
CA MET A 90 -1.56 24.65 -5.66
C MET A 90 -2.41 23.89 -6.68
N LYS A 91 -3.12 24.63 -7.53
CA LYS A 91 -3.90 24.10 -8.66
C LYS A 91 -3.56 24.91 -9.91
N ASN A 92 -3.12 24.26 -10.98
CA ASN A 92 -2.73 24.92 -12.25
C ASN A 92 -1.75 26.09 -12.03
N GLY A 93 -0.74 25.91 -11.18
CA GLY A 93 0.24 26.95 -10.85
C GLY A 93 -0.24 28.04 -9.90
N THR A 94 -1.54 28.11 -9.59
CA THR A 94 -2.09 29.08 -8.62
C THR A 94 -2.08 28.49 -7.21
N TYR A 95 -1.63 29.28 -6.24
CA TYR A 95 -1.67 28.90 -4.84
C TYR A 95 -3.10 28.98 -4.29
N LEU A 96 -3.60 27.88 -3.72
CA LEU A 96 -4.93 27.83 -3.11
C LEU A 96 -4.87 28.08 -1.60
N GLY A 97 -3.87 27.54 -0.92
CA GLY A 97 -3.73 27.71 0.53
C GLY A 97 -3.02 26.57 1.23
N VAL A 98 -3.19 26.51 2.56
CA VAL A 98 -2.63 25.47 3.43
C VAL A 98 -3.72 24.47 3.79
N LEU A 99 -3.48 23.19 3.54
CA LEU A 99 -4.33 22.10 4.00
C LEU A 99 -4.14 21.88 5.50
N LYS A 100 -5.24 21.57 6.18
CA LYS A 100 -5.25 21.35 7.63
C LYS A 100 -5.26 19.85 7.91
N SER A 101 -4.37 19.39 8.79
CA SER A 101 -4.56 18.08 9.43
C SER A 101 -5.73 18.22 10.39
N ARG A 102 -6.74 17.36 10.27
CA ARG A 102 -7.62 17.08 11.41
C ARG A 102 -6.90 16.18 12.39
#